data_AF-A0A2X3E8L1-F1
#
_entry.id   AF-A0A2X3E8L1-F1
#
_cell.length_a   1.000
_cell.length_b   1.000
_cell.length_c   1.000
_cell.angle_alpha   90.00
_cell.angle_beta   90.00
_cell.angle_gamma   90.00
#
_symmetry.space_group_name_H-M   'P 1'
#
loop_
_entity.id
_entity.type
_entity.pdbx_description
1 polymer ?
#
loop_
_entity_poly.entity_id
_entity_poly.type
_entity_poly.pdbx_seq_one_letter_code
_entity_poly.pdbx_strand_id
1 'polypeptide(L)'
;MKRMMRIVLLALLLTGCAGEKGIIDRDGYQLDTRHPAQAAYPRIKVLVIHYTADNFDVSLATLTDKEVSSHYLIPEQPPRYQHKPRIWQLVPEEDLAWHAG
;
A
#
# COMPACT_ATOMS: atom_id res chain seq x y z
N MET A 1 -34.06 -19.81 36.59
CA MET A 1 -33.22 -18.74 37.19
C MET A 1 -31.75 -19.13 37.32
N LYS A 2 -31.38 -20.21 38.05
CA LYS A 2 -29.96 -20.61 38.25
C LYS A 2 -29.18 -20.96 36.96
N ARG A 3 -29.83 -21.57 35.95
CA ARG A 3 -29.23 -21.85 34.63
C ARG A 3 -28.90 -20.59 33.83
N MET A 4 -29.82 -19.62 33.83
CA MET A 4 -29.61 -18.31 33.20
C MET A 4 -28.45 -17.57 33.86
N MET A 5 -28.36 -17.63 35.19
CA MET A 5 -27.28 -16.99 35.94
C MET A 5 -25.90 -17.61 35.65
N ARG A 6 -25.82 -18.93 35.41
CA ARG A 6 -24.58 -19.59 34.96
C ARG A 6 -24.16 -19.18 33.55
N ILE A 7 -25.12 -19.00 32.64
CA ILE A 7 -24.84 -18.55 31.26
C ILE A 7 -24.34 -17.11 31.25
N VAL A 8 -24.95 -16.22 32.05
CA VAL A 8 -24.49 -14.83 32.19
C VAL A 8 -23.09 -14.75 32.80
N LEU A 9 -22.80 -15.56 33.84
CA LEU A 9 -21.45 -15.63 34.42
C LEU A 9 -20.40 -16.12 33.41
N LEU A 10 -20.75 -17.12 32.60
CA LEU A 10 -19.84 -17.66 31.58
C LEU A 10 -19.60 -16.66 30.43
N ALA A 11 -20.63 -15.90 30.05
CA ALA A 11 -20.51 -14.83 29.06
C ALA A 11 -19.63 -13.66 29.54
N LEU A 12 -19.68 -13.32 30.83
CA LEU A 12 -18.82 -12.30 31.45
C LEU A 12 -17.34 -12.70 31.52
N LEU A 13 -17.03 -14.01 31.57
CA LEU A 13 -15.65 -14.50 31.57
C LEU A 13 -14.99 -14.41 30.19
N LEU A 14 -15.77 -14.27 29.11
CA LEU A 14 -15.27 -14.22 27.73
C LEU A 14 -14.84 -12.81 27.27
N THR A 15 -15.10 -11.75 28.03
CA THR A 15 -14.76 -10.37 27.65
C THR A 15 -13.33 -9.94 27.99
N GLY A 16 -12.52 -10.79 28.62
CA GLY A 16 -11.18 -10.44 29.13
C GLY A 16 -10.04 -10.45 28.11
N CYS A 17 -10.28 -10.83 26.85
CA CYS A 17 -9.22 -11.00 25.83
C CYS A 17 -9.14 -9.85 24.82
N ALA A 18 -9.77 -8.70 25.07
CA ALA A 18 -9.63 -7.55 24.20
C ALA A 18 -8.27 -6.87 24.47
N GLY A 19 -7.26 -7.15 23.62
CA GLY A 19 -5.97 -6.47 23.68
C GLY A 19 -6.11 -4.95 23.63
N GLU A 20 -5.14 -4.24 24.22
CA GLU A 20 -5.16 -2.78 24.31
C GLU A 20 -5.14 -2.16 22.89
N LYS A 21 -6.26 -1.53 22.49
CA LYS A 21 -6.38 -0.95 21.14
C LYS A 21 -5.32 0.13 20.93
N GLY A 22 -4.53 0.00 19.88
CA GLY A 22 -3.47 0.94 19.53
C GLY A 22 -2.12 0.65 20.19
N ILE A 23 -1.99 -0.43 20.96
CA ILE A 23 -0.69 -0.96 21.37
C ILE A 23 -0.30 -2.09 20.41
N ILE A 24 0.85 -1.92 19.76
CA ILE A 24 1.43 -2.94 18.87
C ILE A 24 2.64 -3.53 19.59
N ASP A 25 2.55 -4.82 19.92
CA ASP A 25 3.64 -5.58 20.53
C ASP A 25 4.69 -5.95 19.47
N ARG A 26 5.97 -5.71 19.79
CA ARG A 26 7.13 -6.01 18.94
C ARG A 26 8.14 -6.80 19.76
N ASP A 27 9.10 -7.43 19.09
CA ASP A 27 10.17 -8.13 19.80
C ASP A 27 11.01 -7.14 20.62
N GLY A 28 10.90 -7.26 21.95
CA GLY A 28 11.62 -6.42 22.93
C GLY A 28 11.02 -5.06 23.26
N TYR A 29 9.91 -4.62 22.64
CA TYR A 29 9.28 -3.33 22.92
C TYR A 29 7.82 -3.22 22.45
N GLN A 30 7.13 -2.17 22.87
CA GLN A 30 5.75 -1.86 22.43
C GLN A 30 5.67 -0.49 21.75
N LEU A 31 4.80 -0.38 20.76
CA LEU A 31 4.47 0.89 20.10
C LEU A 31 3.07 1.34 20.53
N ASP A 32 2.97 2.56 21.03
CA ASP A 32 1.69 3.23 21.27
C ASP A 32 1.33 4.15 20.10
N THR A 33 0.29 3.79 19.36
CA THR A 33 -0.19 4.52 18.18
C THR A 33 -1.46 5.34 18.46
N ARG A 34 -1.84 5.56 19.73
CA ARG A 34 -3.11 6.23 20.10
C ARG A 34 -3.11 7.74 19.93
N HIS A 35 -1.93 8.34 19.74
CA HIS A 35 -1.75 9.79 19.63
C HIS A 35 -1.08 10.18 18.30
N PRO A 36 -1.74 10.00 17.14
CA PRO A 36 -1.17 10.41 15.87
C PRO A 36 -1.04 11.94 15.77
N ALA A 37 0.06 12.41 15.20
CA ALA A 37 0.27 13.83 14.95
C ALA A 37 -0.62 14.34 13.80
N GLN A 38 -1.12 15.57 13.91
CA GLN A 38 -1.91 16.20 12.84
C GLN A 38 -1.05 16.53 11.60
N ALA A 39 0.23 16.82 11.78
CA ALA A 39 1.17 17.17 10.72
C ALA A 39 1.79 15.94 10.04
N ALA A 40 0.95 15.03 9.54
CA ALA A 40 1.37 13.86 8.76
C ALA A 40 0.89 14.01 7.30
N TYR A 41 1.82 13.95 6.35
CA TYR A 41 1.56 14.26 4.94
C TYR A 41 2.06 13.14 4.01
N PRO A 42 1.53 13.03 2.78
CA PRO A 42 2.05 12.12 1.77
C PRO A 42 3.54 12.34 1.48
N ARG A 43 4.25 11.25 1.18
CA ARG A 43 5.67 11.29 0.80
C ARG A 43 5.86 11.82 -0.62
N ILE A 44 4.99 11.43 -1.56
CA ILE A 44 5.00 11.89 -2.96
C ILE A 44 4.45 13.32 -3.02
N LYS A 45 5.19 14.22 -3.69
CA LYS A 45 4.83 15.64 -3.84
C LYS A 45 4.96 16.17 -5.27
N VAL A 46 5.53 15.38 -6.17
CA VAL A 46 5.91 15.78 -7.53
C VAL A 46 5.48 14.68 -8.51
N LEU A 47 5.03 15.10 -9.68
CA LEU A 47 4.79 14.24 -10.84
C LEU A 47 5.72 14.67 -11.96
N VAL A 48 6.55 13.75 -12.48
CA VAL A 48 7.47 14.00 -13.60
C VAL A 48 6.99 13.23 -14.82
N ILE A 49 6.97 13.86 -15.99
CA ILE A 49 6.50 13.25 -17.23
C ILE A 49 7.70 13.06 -18.17
N HIS A 50 7.92 11.82 -18.63
CA HIS A 50 8.98 11.43 -19.56
C HIS A 50 8.38 10.86 -20.85
N TYR A 51 9.15 10.93 -21.95
CA TYR A 51 8.92 10.11 -23.15
C TYR A 51 10.01 9.03 -23.22
N THR A 52 9.70 7.87 -23.82
CA THR A 52 10.58 6.71 -23.81
C THR A 52 11.68 6.74 -24.87
N ALA A 53 11.48 7.48 -25.96
CA ALA A 53 12.34 7.52 -27.15
C ALA A 53 12.53 6.16 -27.85
N ASP A 54 11.68 5.18 -27.53
CA ASP A 54 11.73 3.82 -28.06
C ASP A 54 10.33 3.22 -28.18
N ASN A 55 10.20 2.07 -28.85
CA ASN A 55 8.90 1.38 -28.96
C ASN A 55 8.47 0.74 -27.64
N PHE A 56 7.21 0.28 -27.55
CA PHE A 56 6.63 -0.22 -26.30
C PHE A 56 7.38 -1.43 -25.72
N ASP A 57 7.70 -2.44 -26.55
CA ASP A 57 8.33 -3.67 -26.07
C ASP A 57 9.75 -3.40 -25.55
N VAL A 58 10.52 -2.56 -26.26
CA VAL A 58 11.86 -2.14 -25.82
C VAL A 58 11.80 -1.27 -24.57
N SER A 59 10.81 -0.36 -24.49
CA SER A 59 10.61 0.49 -23.32
C SER A 59 10.25 -0.34 -22.08
N LEU A 60 9.35 -1.32 -22.24
CA LEU A 60 8.95 -2.21 -21.15
C LEU A 60 10.12 -3.06 -20.67
N ALA A 61 10.92 -3.62 -21.58
CA ALA A 61 12.12 -4.36 -21.21
C ALA A 61 13.13 -3.49 -20.46
N THR A 62 13.42 -2.28 -20.98
CA THR A 62 14.37 -1.34 -20.34
C THR A 62 13.90 -0.92 -18.95
N LEU A 63 12.63 -0.55 -18.77
CA LEU A 63 12.07 -0.04 -17.51
C LEU A 63 11.81 -1.12 -16.46
N THR A 64 12.00 -2.39 -16.80
CA THR A 64 11.89 -3.53 -15.88
C THR A 64 13.23 -4.24 -15.64
N ASP A 65 14.31 -3.73 -16.23
CA ASP A 65 15.67 -4.17 -15.95
C ASP A 65 16.24 -3.44 -14.71
N LYS A 66 17.56 -3.56 -14.47
CA LYS A 66 18.20 -3.14 -13.22
C LYS A 66 18.64 -1.68 -13.15
N GLU A 67 18.74 -0.99 -14.28
CA GLU A 67 19.41 0.32 -14.34
C GLU A 67 18.44 1.51 -14.23
N VAL A 68 17.20 1.36 -14.70
CA VAL A 68 16.21 2.45 -14.78
C VAL A 68 14.80 1.88 -14.61
N SER A 69 13.88 2.66 -14.04
CA SER A 69 12.46 2.28 -13.91
C SER A 69 11.57 3.51 -13.81
N SER A 70 10.27 3.35 -14.10
CA SER A 70 9.23 4.36 -13.87
C SER A 70 8.03 3.73 -13.18
N HIS A 71 7.22 4.52 -12.46
CA HIS A 71 5.98 3.99 -11.87
C HIS A 71 5.00 3.50 -12.94
N TYR A 72 4.90 4.23 -14.06
CA TYR A 72 3.94 3.97 -15.12
C TYR A 72 4.58 3.98 -16.51
N LEU A 73 4.08 3.11 -17.39
CA LEU A 73 4.34 3.09 -18.83
C LEU A 73 3.01 3.07 -19.60
N ILE A 74 2.85 4.07 -20.47
CA ILE A 74 1.65 4.25 -21.29
C ILE A 74 2.03 3.95 -22.75
N PRO A 75 1.43 2.95 -23.42
CA PRO A 75 1.69 2.71 -24.85
C PRO A 75 1.23 3.89 -25.70
N GLU A 76 1.83 4.05 -26.88
CA GLU A 76 1.41 5.07 -27.87
C GLU A 76 -0.09 4.94 -28.23
N GLN A 77 -0.56 3.70 -28.39
CA GLN A 77 -1.97 3.37 -28.57
C GLN A 77 -2.39 2.35 -27.51
N PRO A 78 -2.87 2.80 -26.33
CA PRO A 78 -3.22 1.91 -25.24
C PRO A 78 -4.34 0.93 -25.65
N PRO A 79 -4.15 -0.40 -25.49
CA PRO A 79 -5.20 -1.36 -25.80
C PRO A 79 -6.38 -1.14 -24.85
N ARG A 80 -7.60 -1.30 -25.38
CA ARG A 80 -8.82 -1.07 -24.63
C ARG A 80 -9.40 -2.37 -24.09
N TYR A 81 -9.69 -2.40 -22.80
CA TYR A 81 -10.42 -3.48 -22.13
C TYR A 81 -11.63 -2.88 -21.46
N GLN A 82 -12.83 -3.42 -21.75
CA GLN A 82 -14.10 -2.88 -21.23
C GLN A 82 -14.21 -1.36 -21.45
N HIS A 83 -13.86 -0.90 -22.66
CA HIS A 83 -13.84 0.50 -23.04
C HIS A 83 -12.89 1.40 -22.23
N LYS A 84 -11.90 0.87 -21.52
CA LYS A 84 -10.88 1.65 -20.80
C LYS A 84 -9.47 1.37 -21.37
N PRO A 85 -8.63 2.38 -21.60
CA PRO A 85 -7.23 2.17 -21.98
C PRO A 85 -6.48 1.47 -20.84
N ARG A 86 -5.65 0.48 -21.16
CA ARG A 86 -4.77 -0.19 -20.20
C ARG A 86 -3.41 0.51 -20.15
N ILE A 87 -2.94 0.75 -18.93
CA ILE A 87 -1.63 1.32 -18.60
C ILE A 87 -0.88 0.27 -17.77
N TRP A 88 0.45 0.26 -17.86
CA TRP A 88 1.31 -0.64 -17.09
C TRP A 88 1.86 0.11 -15.89
N GLN A 89 1.59 -0.40 -14.70
CA GLN A 89 2.27 0.03 -13.48
C GLN A 89 3.45 -0.92 -13.25
N LEU A 90 4.66 -0.39 -13.20
CA LEU A 90 5.89 -1.19 -13.07
C LEU A 90 6.45 -1.17 -11.65
N VAL A 91 6.18 -0.11 -10.89
CA VAL A 91 6.62 0.06 -9.49
C VAL A 91 5.43 0.54 -8.64
N PRO A 92 5.19 -0.04 -7.43
CA PRO A 92 4.22 0.47 -6.47
C PRO A 92 4.48 1.95 -6.12
N GLU A 93 3.45 2.74 -5.85
CA GLU A 93 3.64 4.18 -5.54
C GLU A 93 4.29 4.40 -4.17
N GLU A 94 4.18 3.45 -3.25
CA GLU A 94 4.90 3.48 -1.97
C GLU A 94 6.43 3.32 -2.13
N ASP A 95 6.87 2.76 -3.25
CA ASP A 95 8.27 2.54 -3.59
C ASP A 95 8.77 3.61 -4.57
N LEU A 96 10.09 3.81 -4.58
CA LEU A 96 10.72 4.74 -5.51
C LEU A 96 11.08 4.03 -6.83
N ALA A 97 10.88 4.71 -7.95
CA ALA A 97 11.37 4.29 -9.26
C ALA A 97 12.58 5.15 -9.68
N TRP A 98 13.54 4.56 -10.40
CA TRP A 98 14.76 5.22 -10.84
C TRP A 98 14.54 5.92 -12.20
N HIS A 99 13.86 7.08 -12.22
CA HIS A 99 13.56 7.83 -13.45
C HIS A 99 14.11 9.27 -13.51
N ALA A 100 14.57 9.83 -12.39
CA ALA A 100 14.93 11.25 -12.28
C ALA A 100 16.45 11.53 -12.21
N GLY A 101 17.28 10.50 -12.37
CA GLY A 101 18.72 10.55 -12.13
C GLY A 101 19.11 10.33 -10.68
#